data_AF-A0AAU9LCI4-F1
#
_entry.id   AF-A0AAU9LCI4-F1
#
_cell.length_a   1.000
_cell.length_b   1.000
_cell.length_c   1.000
_cell.angle_alpha   90.00
_cell.angle_beta   90.00
_cell.angle_gamma   90.00
#
_symmetry.space_group_name_H-M   'P 1'
#
loop_
_entity.id
_entity.type
_entity.pdbx_description
1 polymer ?
#
loop_
_entity_poly.entity_id
_entity_poly.type
_entity_poly.pdbx_seq_one_letter_code
_entity_poly.pdbx_strand_id
1 'polypeptide(L)'
;MVGLIQTKKELGEIRAYDVCDLAANAKSATNASRPVFCDDIDGYYAKFRSFIIKPLAVTYSQFEQILMLDADTTFFVNPTVLFDSKKFKTTGIFLMHDRISHDWFYMAEQSSPELSVEQKYFSEFDVTPFRPLPTLQRPKATVQNKTPAKLSFKPSDFLLSSHSFNRRSGHQVDSSMLMWDKKRQPRATTILASFIANNDIASPPSYGDKELFFYASELAETQYSFSDHAMGAVGTEVEDHGPKNLTVCGDMAQVFPIRQDGCQTTTYLCST
;
A
#
# COMPACT_ATOMS: atom_id res chain seq x y z
N MET A 1 -31.89 -18.92 -1.20
CA MET A 1 -30.63 -18.17 -1.37
C MET A 1 -30.72 -17.39 -2.69
N VAL A 2 -31.60 -16.39 -2.75
CA VAL A 2 -31.82 -15.53 -3.93
C VAL A 2 -32.08 -14.14 -3.37
N GLY A 3 -31.04 -13.34 -3.23
CA GLY A 3 -31.17 -12.03 -2.62
C GLY A 3 -29.84 -11.44 -2.18
N LEU A 4 -28.89 -11.35 -3.11
CA LEU A 4 -27.69 -10.51 -2.99
C LEU A 4 -27.01 -10.31 -4.36
N ILE A 5 -27.78 -10.32 -5.45
CA ILE A 5 -27.32 -9.70 -6.69
C ILE A 5 -27.89 -8.30 -6.63
N GLN A 6 -27.07 -7.34 -6.20
CA GLN A 6 -27.46 -5.94 -6.25
C GLN A 6 -27.87 -5.59 -7.68
N THR A 7 -29.01 -4.93 -7.84
CA THR A 7 -29.41 -4.49 -9.17
C THR A 7 -28.40 -3.46 -9.69
N LYS A 8 -28.25 -3.33 -11.02
CA LYS A 8 -27.33 -2.34 -11.63
C LYS A 8 -27.60 -0.89 -11.14
N LYS A 9 -28.81 -0.63 -10.63
CA LYS A 9 -29.24 0.64 -10.06
C LYS A 9 -28.75 0.86 -8.62
N GLU A 10 -28.51 -0.22 -7.88
CA GLU A 10 -28.00 -0.22 -6.49
C GLU A 10 -26.48 -0.08 -6.42
N LEU A 11 -25.76 -0.57 -7.45
CA LEU A 11 -24.30 -0.44 -7.56
C LEU A 11 -23.82 0.99 -7.86
N GLY A 12 -24.74 1.92 -8.13
CA GLY A 12 -24.42 3.28 -8.54
C GLY A 12 -23.85 3.35 -9.96
N GLU A 13 -23.11 4.41 -10.26
CA GLU A 13 -22.43 4.58 -11.55
C GLU A 13 -21.07 3.86 -11.52
N ILE A 14 -20.98 2.73 -12.19
CA ILE A 14 -19.68 2.05 -12.40
C ILE A 14 -18.99 2.72 -13.58
N ARG A 15 -17.91 3.45 -13.31
CA ARG A 15 -17.00 3.97 -14.33
C ARG A 15 -15.82 3.02 -14.48
N ALA A 16 -15.73 2.36 -15.63
CA ALA A 16 -14.50 1.69 -16.02
C ALA A 16 -13.48 2.75 -16.42
N TYR A 17 -12.42 2.88 -15.63
CA TYR A 17 -11.33 3.82 -15.89
C TYR A 17 -10.11 3.03 -16.35
N ASP A 18 -9.89 2.97 -17.66
CA ASP A 18 -8.76 2.25 -18.24
C ASP A 18 -7.48 3.07 -18.06
N VAL A 19 -6.82 2.87 -16.91
CA VAL A 19 -5.54 3.50 -16.61
C VAL A 19 -4.45 3.06 -17.59
N CYS A 20 -4.61 1.91 -18.27
CA CYS A 20 -3.63 1.40 -19.22
C CYS A 20 -3.63 2.21 -20.50
N ASP A 21 -4.79 2.39 -21.10
CA ASP A 21 -4.91 3.18 -22.32
C ASP A 21 -4.44 4.62 -22.11
N LEU A 22 -4.73 5.19 -20.95
CA LEU A 22 -4.27 6.53 -20.60
C LEU A 22 -2.75 6.58 -20.40
N ALA A 23 -2.17 5.59 -19.72
CA ALA A 23 -0.75 5.56 -19.40
C ALA A 23 0.12 5.26 -20.63
N ALA A 24 -0.36 4.41 -21.55
CA ALA A 24 0.31 4.11 -22.81
C ALA A 24 0.53 5.37 -23.68
N ASN A 25 -0.35 6.36 -23.55
CA ASN A 25 -0.28 7.63 -24.27
C ASN A 25 0.35 8.77 -23.47
N ALA A 26 0.80 8.52 -22.22
CA ALA A 26 1.35 9.55 -21.36
C ALA A 26 2.72 10.04 -21.86
N LYS A 27 2.84 11.36 -22.09
CA LYS A 27 4.08 12.02 -22.50
C LYS A 27 4.57 13.01 -21.44
N SER A 28 5.88 13.21 -21.36
CA SER A 28 6.48 14.15 -20.42
C SER A 28 5.97 15.58 -20.70
N ALA A 29 5.64 16.30 -19.63
CA ALA A 29 5.22 17.70 -19.72
C ALA A 29 6.32 18.63 -20.26
N THR A 30 7.60 18.25 -20.13
CA THR A 30 8.75 19.04 -20.61
C THR A 30 9.30 18.55 -21.95
N ASN A 31 8.91 17.35 -22.39
CA ASN A 31 9.31 16.79 -23.67
C ASN A 31 8.25 15.81 -24.19
N ALA A 32 7.40 16.29 -25.11
CA ALA A 32 6.30 15.50 -25.67
C ALA A 32 6.76 14.23 -26.43
N SER A 33 8.04 14.15 -26.82
CA SER A 33 8.59 12.95 -27.46
C SER A 33 8.95 11.86 -26.47
N ARG A 34 9.12 12.19 -25.18
CA ARG A 34 9.48 11.23 -24.13
C ARG A 34 8.22 10.61 -23.52
N PRO A 35 8.00 9.30 -23.66
CA PRO A 35 6.94 8.61 -22.95
C PRO A 35 7.21 8.58 -21.43
N VAL A 36 6.14 8.59 -20.64
CA VAL A 36 6.26 8.62 -19.16
C VAL A 36 6.44 7.22 -18.58
N PHE A 37 5.75 6.20 -19.10
CA PHE A 37 5.71 4.88 -18.46
C PHE A 37 6.38 3.79 -19.30
N CYS A 38 6.12 3.75 -20.60
CA CYS A 38 6.64 2.73 -21.53
C CYS A 38 6.83 3.29 -22.94
N ASP A 39 7.80 2.75 -23.68
CA ASP A 39 8.12 3.22 -25.03
C ASP A 39 7.08 2.81 -26.07
N ASP A 40 6.50 1.63 -25.91
CA ASP A 40 5.44 1.07 -26.74
C ASP A 40 4.42 0.25 -25.90
N ILE A 41 3.39 -0.25 -26.57
CA ILE A 41 2.28 -0.99 -25.95
C ILE A 41 2.70 -2.39 -25.45
N ASP A 42 3.70 -3.01 -26.08
CA ASP A 42 4.19 -4.33 -25.69
C ASP A 42 5.00 -4.25 -24.40
N GLY A 43 5.90 -3.27 -24.31
CA GLY A 43 6.60 -2.93 -23.07
C GLY A 43 5.64 -2.50 -21.96
N TYR A 44 4.55 -1.82 -22.32
CA TYR A 44 3.47 -1.52 -21.40
C TYR A 44 2.82 -2.78 -20.83
N TYR A 45 2.39 -3.71 -21.69
CA TYR A 45 1.78 -4.95 -21.22
C TYR A 45 2.74 -5.80 -20.40
N ALA A 46 4.01 -5.90 -20.80
CA ALA A 46 5.01 -6.63 -20.04
C ALA A 46 5.20 -6.06 -18.61
N LYS A 47 5.15 -4.73 -18.46
CA LYS A 47 5.33 -4.07 -17.17
C LYS A 47 4.06 -4.09 -16.31
N PHE A 48 2.92 -3.71 -16.88
CA PHE A 48 1.70 -3.40 -16.14
C PHE A 48 0.63 -4.48 -16.17
N ARG A 49 0.74 -5.57 -16.96
CA ARG A 49 -0.08 -6.78 -16.73
C ARG A 49 0.53 -7.62 -15.60
N SER A 50 0.78 -6.96 -14.48
CA SER A 50 1.41 -7.49 -13.28
C SER A 50 0.86 -6.75 -12.07
N PHE A 51 1.39 -7.06 -10.89
CA PHE A 51 1.10 -6.34 -9.66
C PHE A 51 1.34 -4.81 -9.76
N ILE A 52 2.24 -4.36 -10.65
CA ILE A 52 2.62 -2.95 -10.81
C ILE A 52 1.48 -2.06 -11.32
N ILE A 53 0.38 -2.66 -11.82
CA ILE A 53 -0.83 -1.90 -12.17
C ILE A 53 -1.41 -1.10 -11.00
N LYS A 54 -1.19 -1.56 -9.76
CA LYS A 54 -1.72 -0.95 -8.54
C LYS A 54 -1.13 0.45 -8.28
N PRO A 55 0.21 0.63 -8.21
CA PRO A 55 0.83 1.96 -8.19
C PRO A 55 0.39 2.86 -9.36
N LEU A 56 0.25 2.30 -10.57
CA LEU A 56 -0.23 3.08 -11.72
C LEU A 56 -1.66 3.58 -11.50
N ALA A 57 -2.55 2.71 -11.02
CA ALA A 57 -3.93 3.06 -10.75
C ALA A 57 -4.05 4.15 -9.67
N VAL A 58 -3.24 4.05 -8.60
CA VAL A 58 -3.21 5.08 -7.54
C VAL A 58 -2.73 6.41 -8.09
N THR A 59 -1.60 6.40 -8.80
CA THR A 59 -0.91 7.64 -9.23
C THR A 59 -1.58 8.32 -10.42
N TYR A 60 -2.13 7.55 -11.36
CA TYR A 60 -2.55 8.05 -12.68
C TYR A 60 -4.08 8.07 -12.90
N SER A 61 -4.87 7.58 -11.95
CA SER A 61 -6.32 7.81 -11.95
C SER A 61 -6.69 9.27 -11.64
N GLN A 62 -7.93 9.67 -11.93
CA GLN A 62 -8.46 10.99 -11.59
C GLN A 62 -8.95 11.14 -10.14
N PHE A 63 -9.04 10.05 -9.39
CA PHE A 63 -9.62 10.06 -8.05
C PHE A 63 -8.71 10.74 -7.04
N GLU A 64 -9.25 11.63 -6.20
CA GLU A 64 -8.49 12.31 -5.13
C GLU A 64 -8.15 11.36 -3.97
N GLN A 65 -9.19 10.68 -3.46
CA GLN A 65 -9.10 9.68 -2.40
C GLN A 65 -9.42 8.30 -2.96
N ILE A 66 -8.61 7.32 -2.61
CA ILE A 66 -8.62 6.00 -3.22
C ILE A 66 -8.64 4.97 -2.10
N LEU A 67 -9.60 4.04 -2.17
CA LEU A 67 -9.54 2.75 -1.49
C LEU A 67 -9.25 1.73 -2.59
N MET A 68 -8.02 1.21 -2.60
CA MET A 68 -7.60 0.19 -3.56
C MET A 68 -7.79 -1.17 -2.92
N LEU A 69 -8.37 -2.10 -3.67
CA LEU A 69 -8.72 -3.45 -3.22
C LEU A 69 -8.26 -4.45 -4.28
N ASP A 70 -7.76 -5.60 -3.84
CA ASP A 70 -7.51 -6.70 -4.76
C ASP A 70 -8.82 -7.32 -5.24
N ALA A 71 -8.79 -7.83 -6.48
CA ALA A 71 -9.97 -8.41 -7.11
C ALA A 71 -10.47 -9.67 -6.39
N ASP A 72 -9.62 -10.31 -5.59
CA ASP A 72 -9.87 -11.50 -4.78
C ASP A 72 -10.04 -11.19 -3.28
N THR A 73 -10.21 -9.92 -2.89
CA THR A 73 -10.49 -9.55 -1.50
C THR A 73 -11.99 -9.62 -1.20
N THR A 74 -12.35 -10.30 -0.09
CA THR A 74 -13.72 -10.37 0.42
C THR A 74 -13.87 -9.58 1.71
N PHE A 75 -15.00 -8.89 1.87
CA PHE A 75 -15.28 -8.07 3.07
C PHE A 75 -16.51 -8.57 3.81
N PHE A 76 -16.42 -8.59 5.13
CA PHE A 76 -17.56 -8.87 6.01
C PHE A 76 -18.37 -7.61 6.37
N VAL A 77 -17.80 -6.43 6.13
CA VAL A 77 -18.42 -5.12 6.35
C VAL A 77 -18.08 -4.23 5.16
N ASN A 78 -18.98 -3.29 4.82
CA ASN A 78 -18.71 -2.31 3.77
C ASN A 78 -17.38 -1.56 4.06
N PRO A 79 -16.34 -1.70 3.22
CA PRO A 79 -15.01 -1.17 3.53
C PRO A 79 -14.91 0.35 3.40
N THR A 80 -15.95 1.02 2.87
CA THR A 80 -15.98 2.50 2.78
C THR A 80 -15.95 3.18 4.15
N VAL A 81 -16.29 2.46 5.24
CA VAL A 81 -16.13 2.96 6.62
C VAL A 81 -14.69 3.39 6.94
N LEU A 82 -13.71 2.87 6.21
CA LEU A 82 -12.30 3.21 6.41
C LEU A 82 -11.97 4.66 5.99
N PHE A 83 -12.76 5.27 5.09
CA PHE A 83 -12.63 6.69 4.74
C PHE A 83 -12.90 7.59 5.96
N ASP A 84 -13.71 7.10 6.90
CA ASP A 84 -14.02 7.79 8.14
C ASP A 84 -13.02 7.53 9.27
N SER A 85 -12.06 6.63 9.06
CA SER A 85 -11.05 6.32 10.07
C SER A 85 -10.21 7.55 10.42
N LYS A 86 -9.92 7.73 11.71
CA LYS A 86 -9.07 8.83 12.19
C LYS A 86 -7.69 8.79 11.53
N LYS A 87 -7.11 7.60 11.34
CA LYS A 87 -5.81 7.40 10.70
C LYS A 87 -5.79 7.92 9.26
N PHE A 88 -6.79 7.52 8.44
CA PHE A 88 -6.88 7.99 7.06
C PHE A 88 -7.18 9.49 6.99
N LYS A 89 -8.15 10.02 7.76
CA LYS A 89 -8.44 11.46 7.76
C LYS A 89 -7.26 12.33 8.19
N THR A 90 -6.43 11.83 9.11
CA THR A 90 -5.27 12.56 9.62
C THR A 90 -4.12 12.55 8.62
N THR A 91 -3.81 11.37 8.07
CA THR A 91 -2.59 11.17 7.30
C THR A 91 -2.82 11.04 5.80
N GLY A 92 -3.95 10.52 5.34
CA GLY A 92 -4.23 10.30 3.92
C GLY A 92 -3.51 9.10 3.31
N ILE A 93 -2.71 8.36 4.09
CA ILE A 93 -2.15 7.07 3.68
C ILE A 93 -2.46 6.09 4.80
N PHE A 94 -3.18 5.02 4.48
CA PHE A 94 -3.48 3.95 5.43
C PHE A 94 -3.10 2.61 4.84
N LEU A 95 -2.06 2.00 5.42
CA LEU A 95 -1.45 0.75 4.97
C LEU A 95 -1.80 -0.40 5.92
N MET A 96 -1.74 -1.62 5.39
CA MET A 96 -1.97 -2.84 6.14
C MET A 96 -0.67 -3.60 6.35
N HIS A 97 -0.56 -4.30 7.48
CA HIS A 97 0.59 -5.13 7.78
C HIS A 97 0.53 -6.42 6.95
N ASP A 98 1.67 -6.84 6.40
CA ASP A 98 1.83 -8.19 5.88
C ASP A 98 2.17 -9.18 7.01
N ARG A 99 2.13 -10.47 6.68
CA ARG A 99 2.66 -11.55 7.50
C ARG A 99 4.17 -11.42 7.66
N ILE A 100 4.67 -11.94 8.77
CA ILE A 100 6.11 -12.12 8.97
C ILE A 100 6.58 -13.22 8.03
N SER A 101 7.35 -12.85 7.01
CA SER A 101 7.97 -13.79 6.09
C SER A 101 9.39 -14.14 6.55
N HIS A 102 10.05 -15.03 5.81
CA HIS A 102 11.47 -15.31 6.02
C HIS A 102 12.32 -14.04 5.89
N ASP A 103 13.37 -13.96 6.70
CA ASP A 103 14.28 -12.82 6.87
C ASP A 103 15.44 -12.78 5.84
N TRP A 104 15.35 -13.58 4.79
CA TRP A 104 16.26 -13.58 3.64
C TRP A 104 15.54 -13.35 2.30
N PHE A 105 14.22 -13.07 2.33
CA PHE A 105 13.45 -12.79 1.13
C PHE A 105 13.29 -11.28 0.88
N TYR A 106 13.20 -10.91 -0.40
CA TYR A 106 12.82 -9.57 -0.87
C TYR A 106 13.57 -8.46 -0.13
N MET A 107 12.88 -7.65 0.68
CA MET A 107 13.47 -6.50 1.37
C MET A 107 14.62 -6.87 2.33
N ALA A 108 14.58 -8.09 2.88
CA ALA A 108 15.59 -8.59 3.82
C ALA A 108 16.73 -9.37 3.14
N GLU A 109 16.65 -9.58 1.81
CA GLU A 109 17.73 -10.19 1.04
C GLU A 109 19.05 -9.44 1.25
N GLN A 110 20.15 -10.17 1.37
CA GLN A 110 21.46 -9.57 1.63
C GLN A 110 22.02 -8.93 0.36
N SER A 111 22.22 -7.62 0.37
CA SER A 111 22.98 -6.94 -0.68
C SER A 111 24.49 -6.99 -0.42
N SER A 112 24.88 -7.07 0.85
CA SER A 112 26.27 -7.19 1.31
C SER A 112 26.27 -7.84 2.70
N PRO A 113 27.43 -8.20 3.28
CA PRO A 113 27.48 -8.77 4.63
C PRO A 113 26.79 -7.91 5.71
N GLU A 114 26.79 -6.58 5.53
CA GLU A 114 26.29 -5.63 6.52
C GLU A 114 24.87 -5.10 6.21
N LEU A 115 24.43 -5.15 4.95
CA LEU A 115 23.21 -4.48 4.49
C LEU A 115 22.26 -5.42 3.76
N SER A 116 20.96 -5.28 4.04
CA SER A 116 19.91 -5.80 3.16
C SER A 116 19.72 -4.91 1.92
N VAL A 117 19.02 -5.43 0.90
CA VAL A 117 18.66 -4.67 -0.30
C VAL A 117 17.78 -3.47 0.01
N GLU A 118 16.86 -3.56 0.99
CA GLU A 118 16.05 -2.42 1.47
C GLU A 118 16.94 -1.32 2.07
N GLN A 119 17.83 -1.72 2.98
CA GLN A 119 18.72 -0.79 3.68
C GLN A 119 19.64 -0.06 2.69
N LYS A 120 20.19 -0.80 1.71
CA LYS A 120 21.00 -0.22 0.64
C LYS A 120 20.18 0.75 -0.21
N TYR A 121 18.99 0.35 -0.65
CA TYR A 121 18.12 1.20 -1.46
C TYR A 121 17.82 2.52 -0.75
N PHE A 122 17.42 2.47 0.53
CA PHE A 122 17.17 3.68 1.33
C PHE A 122 18.41 4.55 1.53
N SER A 123 19.61 3.97 1.61
CA SER A 123 20.85 4.75 1.75
C SER A 123 21.27 5.46 0.46
N GLU A 124 20.92 4.90 -0.70
CA GLU A 124 21.35 5.39 -2.01
C GLU A 124 20.32 6.32 -2.67
N PHE A 125 19.05 6.28 -2.23
CA PHE A 125 17.99 7.10 -2.79
C PHE A 125 18.20 8.60 -2.51
N ASP A 126 18.16 9.43 -3.56
CA ASP A 126 18.18 10.88 -3.44
C ASP A 126 16.77 11.47 -3.40
N VAL A 127 16.35 11.90 -2.21
CA VAL A 127 15.05 12.56 -2.00
C VAL A 127 15.04 14.04 -2.42
N THR A 128 16.20 14.62 -2.70
CA THR A 128 16.35 16.07 -2.94
C THR A 128 15.43 16.60 -4.04
N PRO A 129 15.29 15.94 -5.21
CA PRO A 129 14.39 16.39 -6.27
C PRO A 129 12.91 16.48 -5.86
N PHE A 130 12.50 15.71 -4.85
CA PHE A 130 11.10 15.64 -4.40
C PHE A 130 10.77 16.63 -3.28
N ARG A 131 11.77 17.19 -2.59
CA ARG A 131 11.56 18.12 -1.46
C ARG A 131 10.76 19.39 -1.77
N PRO A 132 10.78 19.95 -3.00
CA PRO A 132 9.91 21.09 -3.33
C PRO A 132 8.41 20.76 -3.25
N LEU A 133 8.02 19.50 -3.38
CA LEU A 133 6.62 19.09 -3.25
C LEU A 133 6.19 19.14 -1.78
N PRO A 134 4.96 19.60 -1.48
CA PRO A 134 4.48 19.67 -0.11
C PRO A 134 4.28 18.27 0.48
N THR A 135 4.35 18.20 1.81
CA THR A 135 4.21 16.95 2.58
C THR A 135 3.49 17.23 3.89
N LEU A 136 2.90 16.21 4.52
CA LEU A 136 2.43 16.34 5.88
C LEU A 136 3.63 16.25 6.82
N GLN A 137 3.92 17.35 7.52
CA GLN A 137 5.07 17.42 8.42
C GLN A 137 5.00 16.31 9.48
N ARG A 138 6.03 15.47 9.52
CA ARG A 138 6.17 14.39 10.49
C ARG A 138 7.16 14.79 11.59
N PRO A 139 6.93 14.41 12.87
CA PRO A 139 7.93 14.56 13.91
C PRO A 139 9.24 13.87 13.55
N LYS A 140 10.36 14.35 14.11
CA LYS A 140 11.64 13.64 14.01
C LYS A 140 11.53 12.29 14.72
N ALA A 141 12.18 11.27 14.16
CA ALA A 141 12.29 9.97 14.82
C ALA A 141 12.94 10.11 16.21
N THR A 142 12.37 9.38 17.17
CA THR A 142 12.87 9.18 18.53
C THR A 142 13.61 7.86 18.67
N VAL A 143 13.32 6.89 17.79
CA VAL A 143 13.99 5.60 17.73
C VAL A 143 15.37 5.76 17.07
N GLN A 144 16.39 5.12 17.65
CA GLN A 144 17.72 5.08 17.05
C GLN A 144 17.75 4.09 15.88
N ASN A 145 18.41 4.47 14.77
CA ASN A 145 18.74 3.53 13.70
C ASN A 145 19.78 2.51 14.21
N LYS A 146 19.39 1.23 14.24
CA LYS A 146 20.22 0.11 14.68
C LYS A 146 21.03 -0.53 13.55
N THR A 147 20.79 -0.10 12.32
CA THR A 147 21.43 -0.62 11.10
C THR A 147 22.66 0.22 10.76
N PRO A 148 23.64 -0.34 10.01
CA PRO A 148 24.78 0.43 9.52
C PRO A 148 24.41 1.40 8.38
N ALA A 149 23.18 1.36 7.85
CA ALA A 149 22.73 2.20 6.75
C ALA A 149 22.68 3.68 7.15
N LYS A 150 23.32 4.54 6.34
CA LYS A 150 23.24 6.00 6.47
C LYS A 150 22.11 6.52 5.58
N LEU A 151 21.09 7.14 6.19
CA LEU A 151 19.91 7.61 5.49
C LEU A 151 20.04 9.10 5.13
N SER A 152 19.75 9.45 3.87
CA SER A 152 19.80 10.82 3.32
C SER A 152 18.52 11.65 3.56
N PHE A 153 17.52 11.02 4.20
CA PHE A 153 16.20 11.56 4.52
C PHE A 153 15.87 11.38 6.00
N LYS A 154 14.79 11.99 6.48
CA LYS A 154 14.32 11.87 7.87
C LYS A 154 13.43 10.62 8.02
N PRO A 155 13.94 9.49 8.56
CA PRO A 155 13.14 8.28 8.73
C PRO A 155 12.03 8.48 9.76
N SER A 156 11.01 7.61 9.73
CA SER A 156 10.01 7.54 10.80
C SER A 156 10.46 6.60 11.92
N ASP A 157 9.83 6.72 13.09
CA ASP A 157 9.95 5.71 14.14
C ASP A 157 9.48 4.33 13.66
N PHE A 158 8.49 4.28 12.77
CA PHE A 158 7.98 3.03 12.22
C PHE A 158 9.03 2.34 11.36
N LEU A 159 9.67 3.03 10.41
CA LEU A 159 10.75 2.45 9.59
C LEU A 159 11.87 1.91 10.47
N LEU A 160 12.34 2.70 11.44
CA LEU A 160 13.45 2.28 12.30
C LEU A 160 13.08 1.10 13.23
N SER A 161 11.80 0.87 13.48
CA SER A 161 11.30 -0.27 14.25
C SER A 161 10.69 -1.40 13.40
N SER A 162 10.61 -1.23 12.07
CA SER A 162 9.90 -2.14 11.18
C SER A 162 10.59 -3.50 11.12
N HIS A 163 9.81 -4.55 10.83
CA HIS A 163 10.36 -5.90 10.70
C HIS A 163 11.28 -6.00 9.49
N SER A 164 10.92 -5.35 8.38
CA SER A 164 11.73 -5.35 7.16
C SER A 164 13.10 -4.71 7.38
N PHE A 165 13.11 -3.48 7.88
CA PHE A 165 14.32 -2.68 7.99
C PHE A 165 15.29 -3.24 9.03
N ASN A 166 14.76 -3.95 10.04
CA ASN A 166 15.57 -4.67 11.03
C ASN A 166 15.88 -6.13 10.64
N ARG A 167 15.65 -6.53 9.39
CA ARG A 167 15.94 -7.87 8.83
C ARG A 167 15.29 -9.00 9.63
N ARG A 168 14.01 -8.82 9.98
CA ARG A 168 13.18 -9.82 10.68
C ARG A 168 12.06 -10.37 9.80
N SER A 169 11.84 -9.77 8.64
CA SER A 169 10.84 -10.18 7.65
C SER A 169 11.26 -9.62 6.29
N GLY A 170 10.98 -10.35 5.21
CA GLY A 170 11.12 -9.86 3.84
C GLY A 170 9.97 -9.00 3.36
N HIS A 171 8.88 -8.93 4.14
CA HIS A 171 7.68 -8.17 3.87
C HIS A 171 7.33 -7.19 4.98
N GLN A 172 6.68 -6.09 4.62
CA GLN A 172 6.16 -5.11 5.57
C GLN A 172 4.71 -4.72 5.29
N VAL A 173 4.34 -4.55 4.02
CA VAL A 173 3.00 -4.11 3.59
C VAL A 173 2.24 -5.22 2.89
N ASP A 174 0.99 -5.39 3.31
CA ASP A 174 -0.02 -6.08 2.50
C ASP A 174 -0.77 -5.04 1.66
N SER A 175 -1.00 -5.37 0.38
CA SER A 175 -1.68 -4.50 -0.59
C SER A 175 -3.02 -5.03 -1.05
N SER A 176 -3.56 -6.08 -0.41
CA SER A 176 -4.94 -6.54 -0.61
C SER A 176 -5.95 -5.40 -0.39
N MET A 177 -5.60 -4.47 0.49
CA MET A 177 -6.31 -3.24 0.73
C MET A 177 -5.34 -2.13 1.13
N LEU A 178 -5.46 -0.95 0.52
CA LEU A 178 -4.78 0.26 0.97
C LEU A 178 -5.60 1.51 0.69
N MET A 179 -5.31 2.59 1.41
CA MET A 179 -5.94 3.89 1.17
C MET A 179 -4.92 4.98 0.88
N TRP A 180 -5.29 5.87 -0.05
CA TRP A 180 -4.41 6.94 -0.51
C TRP A 180 -5.19 8.23 -0.84
N ASP A 181 -4.74 9.37 -0.34
CA ASP A 181 -5.27 10.71 -0.62
C ASP A 181 -4.18 11.51 -1.36
N LYS A 182 -4.30 11.59 -2.68
CA LYS A 182 -3.27 12.23 -3.54
C LYS A 182 -3.10 13.70 -3.25
N LYS A 183 -4.18 14.41 -2.91
CA LYS A 183 -4.14 15.84 -2.64
C LYS A 183 -3.42 16.13 -1.33
N ARG A 184 -3.62 15.29 -0.32
CA ARG A 184 -2.91 15.38 0.95
C ARG A 184 -1.46 14.91 0.86
N GLN A 185 -1.15 14.03 -0.10
CA GLN A 185 0.13 13.33 -0.23
C GLN A 185 0.84 13.53 -1.57
N PRO A 186 1.05 14.77 -2.04
CA PRO A 186 1.57 15.01 -3.38
C PRO A 186 3.02 14.52 -3.54
N ARG A 187 3.87 14.68 -2.51
CA ARG A 187 5.26 14.19 -2.56
C ARG A 187 5.33 12.66 -2.61
N ALA A 188 4.62 11.97 -1.72
CA ALA A 188 4.58 10.50 -1.72
C ALA A 188 3.99 9.96 -3.02
N THR A 189 2.93 10.59 -3.54
CA THR A 189 2.33 10.21 -4.83
C THR A 189 3.34 10.35 -5.97
N THR A 190 4.14 11.42 -5.97
CA THR A 190 5.15 11.65 -7.02
C THR A 190 6.32 10.67 -6.92
N ILE A 191 6.77 10.35 -5.71
CA ILE A 191 7.79 9.31 -5.51
C ILE A 191 7.26 7.94 -5.96
N LEU A 192 6.03 7.58 -5.59
CA LEU A 192 5.39 6.33 -6.03
C LEU A 192 5.31 6.24 -7.56
N ALA A 193 4.90 7.33 -8.22
CA ALA A 193 4.87 7.42 -9.68
C ALA A 193 6.27 7.28 -10.28
N SER A 194 7.29 7.79 -9.61
CA SER A 194 8.67 7.73 -10.10
C SER A 194 9.21 6.30 -10.18
N PHE A 195 8.82 5.40 -9.26
CA PHE A 195 9.25 4.00 -9.27
C PHE A 195 8.77 3.22 -10.50
N ILE A 196 7.67 3.66 -11.11
CA ILE A 196 7.03 2.97 -12.24
C ILE A 196 7.16 3.73 -13.56
N ALA A 197 7.73 4.93 -13.56
CA ALA A 197 7.96 5.72 -14.75
C ALA A 197 9.24 5.26 -15.49
N ASN A 198 9.38 5.67 -16.75
CA ASN A 198 10.58 5.48 -17.56
C ASN A 198 11.58 6.62 -17.24
N ASN A 199 12.31 6.45 -16.14
CA ASN A 199 13.29 7.40 -15.62
C ASN A 199 14.49 6.65 -14.99
N ASP A 200 15.43 7.42 -14.44
CA ASP A 200 16.67 6.88 -13.84
C ASP A 200 16.49 6.43 -12.37
N ILE A 201 15.25 6.36 -11.87
CA ILE A 201 14.93 5.91 -10.52
C ILE A 201 14.52 4.44 -10.59
N ALA A 202 15.37 3.58 -10.03
CA ALA A 202 15.07 2.17 -9.92
C ALA A 202 13.85 1.93 -9.02
N SER A 203 13.04 0.91 -9.35
CA SER A 203 12.01 0.44 -8.42
C SER A 203 12.65 -0.13 -7.16
N PRO A 204 12.09 0.11 -5.96
CA PRO A 204 12.59 -0.51 -4.74
C PRO A 204 12.42 -2.03 -4.75
N PRO A 205 13.21 -2.77 -3.96
CA PRO A 205 13.08 -4.22 -3.85
C PRO A 205 11.75 -4.61 -3.21
N SER A 206 11.02 -5.51 -3.87
CA SER A 206 9.72 -6.03 -3.44
C SER A 206 9.43 -7.35 -4.16
N TYR A 207 8.53 -8.17 -3.61
CA TYR A 207 7.95 -9.31 -4.36
C TYR A 207 7.08 -8.86 -5.54
N GLY A 208 6.49 -7.66 -5.43
CA GLY A 208 5.61 -7.09 -6.42
C GLY A 208 5.50 -5.59 -6.20
N ASP A 209 4.29 -5.10 -5.98
CA ASP A 209 4.01 -3.68 -5.83
C ASP A 209 3.88 -3.22 -4.36
N LYS A 210 3.48 -4.12 -3.47
CA LYS A 210 2.99 -3.78 -2.12
C LYS A 210 3.92 -2.89 -1.30
N GLU A 211 5.22 -3.12 -1.40
CA GLU A 211 6.20 -2.39 -0.60
C GLU A 211 6.45 -0.98 -1.15
N LEU A 212 6.18 -0.73 -2.44
CA LEU A 212 6.41 0.57 -3.09
C LEU A 212 5.64 1.69 -2.38
N PHE A 213 4.44 1.39 -1.86
CA PHE A 213 3.63 2.35 -1.10
C PHE A 213 4.33 2.77 0.20
N PHE A 214 4.99 1.83 0.88
CA PHE A 214 5.75 2.11 2.10
C PHE A 214 7.04 2.88 1.80
N TYR A 215 7.81 2.45 0.79
CA TYR A 215 9.00 3.20 0.34
C TYR A 215 8.66 4.65 -0.03
N ALA A 216 7.60 4.85 -0.81
CA ALA A 216 7.17 6.18 -1.22
C ALA A 216 6.77 7.06 -0.03
N SER A 217 6.10 6.48 0.96
CA SER A 217 5.70 7.17 2.18
C SER A 217 6.91 7.57 3.03
N GLU A 218 7.91 6.69 3.17
CA GLU A 218 9.12 6.99 3.93
C GLU A 218 10.00 8.04 3.26
N LEU A 219 10.27 7.87 1.97
CA LEU A 219 11.12 8.77 1.18
C LEU A 219 10.47 10.15 1.01
N ALA A 220 9.14 10.25 1.09
CA ALA A 220 8.44 11.52 1.12
C ALA A 220 8.62 12.29 2.43
N GLU A 221 9.16 11.67 3.48
CA GLU A 221 9.29 12.26 4.81
C GLU A 221 7.92 12.75 5.32
N THR A 222 6.83 12.05 4.96
CA THR A 222 5.42 12.41 5.25
C THR A 222 4.88 11.63 6.44
N GLN A 223 3.81 12.15 7.05
CA GLN A 223 2.97 11.34 7.94
C GLN A 223 2.17 10.31 7.12
N TYR A 224 2.14 9.07 7.59
CA TYR A 224 1.31 7.98 7.07
C TYR A 224 0.92 7.07 8.25
N SER A 225 -0.06 6.19 8.06
CA SER A 225 -0.54 5.29 9.12
C SER A 225 -0.51 3.83 8.68
N PHE A 226 -0.21 2.93 9.62
CA PHE A 226 -0.51 1.50 9.51
C PHE A 226 -1.73 1.14 10.37
N SER A 227 -2.39 0.03 10.04
CA SER A 227 -3.37 -0.62 10.93
C SER A 227 -2.76 -0.83 12.33
N ASP A 228 -3.57 -0.64 13.37
CA ASP A 228 -3.13 -0.95 14.74
C ASP A 228 -3.09 -2.47 15.00
N HIS A 229 -3.61 -3.26 14.05
CA HIS A 229 -3.71 -4.71 14.15
C HIS A 229 -2.75 -5.36 13.17
N ALA A 230 -2.05 -6.38 13.66
CA ALA A 230 -1.30 -7.28 12.80
C ALA A 230 -2.25 -8.08 11.89
N MET A 231 -1.70 -8.60 10.79
CA MET A 231 -2.38 -9.55 9.93
C MET A 231 -2.78 -10.82 10.72
N GLY A 232 -4.03 -11.25 10.56
CA GLY A 232 -4.50 -12.55 11.02
C GLY A 232 -4.53 -13.58 9.88
N ALA A 233 -4.84 -14.82 10.22
CA ALA A 233 -5.19 -15.87 9.26
C ALA A 233 -6.58 -16.41 9.60
N VAL A 234 -7.41 -16.69 8.58
CA VAL A 234 -8.70 -17.35 8.80
C VAL A 234 -8.46 -18.83 9.08
N GLY A 235 -7.58 -19.47 8.29
CA GLY A 235 -7.32 -20.91 8.34
C GLY A 235 -7.96 -21.64 7.16
N THR A 236 -7.75 -22.96 7.10
CA THR A 236 -8.19 -23.80 5.98
C THR A 236 -9.68 -24.10 6.01
N GLU A 237 -10.28 -24.13 7.20
CA GLU A 237 -11.69 -24.46 7.39
C GLU A 237 -12.12 -23.99 8.79
N VAL A 238 -12.84 -22.87 8.85
CA VAL A 238 -13.50 -22.41 10.06
C VAL A 238 -14.99 -22.61 9.85
N GLU A 239 -15.54 -23.64 10.50
CA GLU A 239 -16.98 -23.86 10.55
C GLU A 239 -17.60 -23.03 11.66
N ASP A 240 -18.46 -22.09 11.28
CA ASP A 240 -19.45 -21.54 12.18
C ASP A 240 -20.56 -22.60 12.33
N HIS A 241 -20.48 -23.38 13.40
CA HIS A 241 -21.51 -24.36 13.83
C HIS A 241 -22.87 -23.70 14.19
N GLY A 242 -23.08 -22.44 13.80
CA GLY A 242 -24.34 -21.75 13.87
C GLY A 242 -25.41 -22.32 12.91
N PRO A 243 -26.65 -21.82 12.99
CA PRO A 243 -27.82 -22.39 12.32
C PRO A 243 -27.76 -22.39 10.78
N LYS A 244 -26.75 -21.74 10.18
CA LYS A 244 -26.54 -21.68 8.73
C LYS A 244 -25.38 -22.54 8.24
N ASN A 245 -24.63 -23.22 9.12
CA ASN A 245 -23.41 -23.99 8.80
C ASN A 245 -22.52 -23.26 7.78
N LEU A 246 -21.98 -22.11 8.18
CA LEU A 246 -21.12 -21.31 7.31
C LEU A 246 -19.67 -21.76 7.48
N THR A 247 -19.00 -22.09 6.38
CA THR A 247 -17.57 -22.36 6.38
C THR A 247 -16.83 -21.17 5.79
N VAL A 248 -15.85 -20.64 6.51
CA VAL A 248 -14.94 -19.60 6.03
C VAL A 248 -13.53 -20.19 5.94
N CYS A 249 -12.88 -19.95 4.81
CA CYS A 249 -11.49 -20.34 4.59
C CYS A 249 -10.72 -19.16 3.97
N GLY A 250 -9.45 -19.03 4.34
CA GLY A 250 -8.63 -17.91 3.89
C GLY A 250 -7.25 -17.88 4.55
N ASP A 251 -6.24 -17.53 3.76
CA ASP A 251 -4.86 -17.48 4.22
C ASP A 251 -4.55 -16.19 5.02
N MET A 252 -5.21 -15.08 4.67
CA MET A 252 -4.97 -13.75 5.26
C MET A 252 -6.28 -13.08 5.67
N ALA A 253 -6.28 -12.42 6.82
CA ALA A 253 -7.40 -11.66 7.35
C ALA A 253 -6.94 -10.36 8.00
N GLN A 254 -7.33 -9.24 7.41
CA GLN A 254 -7.15 -7.93 8.02
C GLN A 254 -8.28 -7.66 9.01
N VAL A 255 -7.92 -7.21 10.20
CA VAL A 255 -8.89 -6.91 11.27
C VAL A 255 -8.98 -5.41 11.48
N PHE A 256 -10.20 -4.88 11.39
CA PHE A 256 -10.51 -3.50 11.72
C PHE A 256 -11.70 -3.46 12.68
N PRO A 257 -11.47 -3.34 13.99
CA PRO A 257 -12.55 -3.31 14.97
C PRO A 257 -13.41 -2.07 14.79
N ILE A 258 -14.68 -2.26 14.48
CA ILE A 258 -15.67 -1.20 14.44
C ILE A 258 -16.41 -1.22 15.77
N ARG A 259 -16.32 -0.13 16.55
CA ARG A 259 -17.21 0.04 17.70
C ARG A 259 -18.62 0.26 17.18
N GLN A 260 -19.51 -0.71 17.41
CA GLN A 260 -20.94 -0.49 17.22
C GLN A 260 -21.47 0.35 18.39
N ASP A 261 -22.25 1.38 18.09
CA ASP A 261 -22.95 2.18 19.10
C ASP A 261 -23.81 1.26 19.98
N GLY A 262 -23.60 1.34 21.30
CA GLY A 262 -24.26 0.48 22.29
C GLY A 262 -23.41 -0.67 22.84
N CYS A 263 -22.25 -0.98 22.24
CA CYS A 263 -21.33 -1.98 22.78
C CYS A 263 -20.26 -1.31 23.67
N GLN A 264 -20.43 -1.34 24.99
CA GLN A 264 -19.48 -0.74 25.96
C GLN A 264 -18.18 -1.54 26.14
N THR A 265 -18.05 -2.70 25.50
CA THR A 265 -16.82 -3.53 25.51
C THR A 265 -16.45 -3.93 24.10
N THR A 266 -15.16 -3.86 23.79
CA THR A 266 -14.56 -4.35 22.53
C THR A 266 -14.78 -5.86 22.45
N THR A 267 -15.91 -6.28 21.90
CA THR A 267 -16.26 -7.70 21.75
C THR A 267 -16.18 -8.02 20.26
N TYR A 268 -15.20 -8.85 19.90
CA TYR A 268 -15.12 -9.44 18.57
C TYR A 268 -16.30 -10.43 18.46
N LEU A 269 -17.23 -10.17 17.53
CA LEU A 269 -18.46 -10.94 17.27
C LEU A 269 -19.58 -10.74 18.32
N CYS A 270 -20.53 -9.84 18.03
CA CYS A 270 -21.90 -9.98 18.53
C CYS A 270 -22.77 -10.57 17.39
N SER A 271 -23.16 -11.82 17.53
CA SER A 271 -24.22 -12.45 16.74
C SER A 271 -25.59 -12.01 17.25
N THR A 272 -26.51 -11.65 16.35
CA THR A 272 -27.96 -11.75 16.58
C THR A 272 -28.53 -12.78 15.63
#